data_AF-A0A9X2W6V6-F1
#
_entry.id   AF-A0A9X2W6V6-F1
#
_cell.length_a   1.000
_cell.length_b   1.000
_cell.length_c   1.000
_cell.angle_alpha   90.00
_cell.angle_beta   90.00
_cell.angle_gamma   90.00
#
_symmetry.space_group_name_H-M   'P 1'
#
loop_
_entity.id
_entity.type
_entity.pdbx_description
1 polymer ?
#
loop_
_entity_poly.entity_id
_entity_poly.type
_entity_poly.pdbx_seq_one_letter_code
_entity_poly.pdbx_strand_id
1 'polypeptide(L)'
;MLTGMMLPGPVLATGNSHNAGGFQNIGSVAELMNLPTAKLCANGGPNMGEINLILLNEPLALSMYSNDPANARMIIRKQADEIKANIDKQCTATVSDIPAHRWDSIRTLKNMSESEVCAQGAPTKAELLALMREDKEFNAKFDKEINEAPPEVRTIMEEGAKVKGTSVRNLMFNDIAINTAKNWEIACTKQSKSEADITPPINTNNTKNTISDVQEKFNESDKKLNVLWKSFSSDTRKKLLPEQRKWIKQKDNFCKTDINCLTDMTNKRIADLSNRKASE
;
A
#
# COMPACT_ATOMS: atom_id res chain seq x y z
N MET A 1 -45.34 21.31 -44.86
CA MET A 1 -44.65 20.13 -45.43
C MET A 1 -43.37 20.67 -46.06
N LEU A 2 -42.23 20.79 -45.34
CA LEU A 2 -41.20 19.74 -45.13
C LEU A 2 -40.87 19.02 -46.46
N THR A 3 -39.66 18.99 -47.03
CA THR A 3 -38.29 19.27 -46.54
C THR A 3 -37.38 19.36 -47.78
N GLY A 4 -36.42 20.29 -47.79
CA GLY A 4 -35.38 20.38 -48.82
C GLY A 4 -34.24 19.38 -48.59
N MET A 5 -33.77 18.78 -49.68
CA MET A 5 -32.55 17.97 -49.73
C MET A 5 -31.32 18.88 -49.78
N MET A 6 -30.38 18.71 -48.85
CA MET A 6 -28.98 19.13 -49.04
C MET A 6 -28.04 18.03 -48.56
N LEU A 7 -27.04 17.79 -49.42
CA LEU A 7 -25.95 16.81 -49.30
C LEU A 7 -25.04 17.12 -48.10
N PRO A 8 -24.43 16.10 -47.45
CA PRO A 8 -23.35 16.34 -46.50
C PRO A 8 -22.01 16.50 -47.25
N GLY A 9 -21.42 17.68 -47.15
CA GLY A 9 -20.00 17.90 -47.45
C GLY A 9 -19.08 17.30 -46.38
N PRO A 10 -17.81 17.03 -46.70
CA PRO A 10 -16.86 16.46 -45.73
C PRO A 10 -16.46 17.54 -44.71
N VAL A 11 -16.72 17.29 -43.43
CA VAL A 11 -16.15 18.09 -42.34
C VAL A 11 -14.70 17.64 -42.14
N LEU A 12 -13.78 18.42 -42.68
CA LEU A 12 -12.40 18.48 -42.19
C LEU A 12 -12.45 19.06 -40.77
N ALA A 13 -12.30 18.20 -39.76
CA ALA A 13 -12.02 18.63 -38.39
C ALA A 13 -10.50 18.75 -38.21
N THR A 14 -9.90 19.79 -38.78
CA THR A 14 -8.67 20.38 -38.23
C THR A 14 -9.09 21.28 -37.08
N GLY A 15 -8.96 20.78 -35.85
CA GLY A 15 -9.26 21.51 -34.63
C GLY A 15 -8.16 21.27 -33.61
N ASN A 16 -7.01 21.91 -33.82
CA ASN A 16 -5.94 22.01 -32.86
C ASN A 16 -6.44 22.87 -31.68
N SER A 17 -6.92 22.24 -30.61
CA SER A 17 -7.27 22.91 -29.35
C SER A 17 -6.22 22.57 -28.30
N HIS A 18 -5.08 23.26 -28.38
CA HIS A 18 -4.24 23.45 -27.22
C HIS A 18 -4.98 24.39 -26.26
N ASN A 19 -5.13 23.95 -25.00
CA ASN A 19 -5.64 24.66 -23.82
C ASN A 19 -7.14 24.51 -23.48
N ALA A 20 -7.46 23.52 -22.63
CA ALA A 20 -8.47 23.59 -21.55
C ALA A 20 -8.51 22.34 -20.63
N GLY A 21 -7.79 21.25 -20.92
CA GLY A 21 -7.93 19.97 -20.20
C GLY A 21 -6.65 19.25 -19.79
N GLY A 22 -5.55 19.99 -19.55
CA GLY A 22 -4.25 19.41 -19.20
C GLY A 22 -3.98 19.35 -17.68
N PHE A 23 -3.06 18.48 -17.27
CA PHE A 23 -2.65 18.30 -15.87
C PHE A 23 -1.60 19.32 -15.40
N GLN A 24 -1.45 20.43 -16.13
CA GLN A 24 -0.41 21.45 -15.91
C GLN A 24 -0.57 22.25 -14.61
N ASN A 25 -1.78 22.29 -14.04
CA ASN A 25 -2.06 22.99 -12.78
C ASN A 25 -1.90 22.10 -11.55
N ILE A 26 -1.57 20.82 -11.72
CA ILE A 26 -1.35 19.89 -10.62
C ILE A 26 0.04 20.12 -10.05
N GLY A 27 0.11 20.48 -8.77
CA GLY A 27 1.36 20.89 -8.11
C GLY A 27 2.15 19.72 -7.50
N SER A 28 1.56 18.53 -7.40
CA SER A 28 2.22 17.37 -6.77
C SER A 28 1.65 16.04 -7.25
N VAL A 29 2.43 14.97 -7.09
CA VAL A 29 1.96 13.60 -7.32
C VAL A 29 0.82 13.25 -6.37
N ALA A 30 0.85 13.75 -5.13
CA ALA A 30 -0.22 13.52 -4.17
C ALA A 30 -1.56 14.09 -4.67
N GLU A 31 -1.55 15.32 -5.19
CA GLU A 31 -2.72 15.94 -5.79
C GLU A 31 -3.21 15.17 -7.03
N LEU A 32 -2.29 14.79 -7.92
CA LEU A 32 -2.60 13.98 -9.11
C LEU A 32 -3.35 12.69 -8.75
N MET A 33 -2.81 11.94 -7.79
CA MET A 33 -3.32 10.63 -7.40
C MET A 33 -4.58 10.69 -6.54
N ASN A 34 -5.02 11.88 -6.13
CA ASN A 34 -6.27 12.11 -5.40
C ASN A 34 -7.41 12.60 -6.31
N LEU A 35 -7.14 12.85 -7.60
CA LEU A 35 -8.20 13.25 -8.53
C LEU A 35 -9.24 12.14 -8.67
N PRO A 36 -10.54 12.49 -8.81
CA PRO A 36 -11.56 11.52 -9.19
C PRO A 36 -11.16 10.80 -10.48
N THR A 37 -11.41 9.49 -10.57
CA THR A 37 -11.04 8.67 -11.74
C THR A 37 -11.53 9.29 -13.05
N ALA A 38 -12.75 9.84 -13.08
CA ALA A 38 -13.28 10.52 -14.26
C ALA A 38 -12.43 11.70 -14.74
N LYS A 39 -11.81 12.46 -13.81
CA LYS A 39 -10.88 13.55 -14.14
C LYS A 39 -9.48 13.03 -14.46
N LEU A 40 -8.99 12.07 -13.68
CA LEU A 40 -7.67 11.47 -13.84
C LEU A 40 -7.53 10.76 -15.19
N CYS A 41 -8.61 10.15 -15.68
CA CYS A 41 -8.65 9.37 -16.92
C CYS A 41 -9.23 10.15 -18.10
N ALA A 42 -9.65 11.42 -17.88
CA ALA A 42 -10.11 12.27 -18.96
C ALA A 42 -9.04 12.39 -20.04
N ASN A 43 -9.44 12.28 -21.31
CA ASN A 43 -8.55 12.37 -22.47
C ASN A 43 -7.35 11.39 -22.45
N GLY A 44 -7.50 10.23 -21.81
CA GLY A 44 -6.42 9.23 -21.70
C GLY A 44 -5.45 9.46 -20.54
N GLY A 45 -5.74 10.44 -19.67
CA GLY A 45 -4.96 10.78 -18.50
C GLY A 45 -3.69 11.58 -18.79
N PRO A 46 -2.89 11.88 -17.75
CA PRO A 46 -1.68 12.69 -17.89
C PRO A 46 -0.66 11.98 -18.78
N ASN A 47 -0.07 12.74 -19.70
CA ASN A 47 1.03 12.24 -20.50
C ASN A 47 2.35 12.21 -19.69
N MET A 48 3.36 11.51 -20.21
CA MET A 48 4.65 11.36 -19.54
C MET A 48 5.36 12.69 -19.29
N GLY A 49 5.20 13.67 -20.18
CA GLY A 49 5.77 15.02 -19.99
C GLY A 49 5.16 15.74 -18.80
N GLU A 50 3.84 15.67 -18.64
CA GLU A 50 3.13 16.26 -17.50
C GLU A 50 3.53 15.62 -16.18
N ILE A 51 3.62 14.29 -16.12
CA ILE A 51 4.07 13.57 -14.91
C ILE A 51 5.51 13.97 -14.54
N ASN A 52 6.40 14.05 -15.52
CA ASN A 52 7.78 14.48 -15.29
C ASN A 52 7.85 15.91 -14.77
N LEU A 53 7.06 16.84 -15.34
CA LEU A 53 7.01 18.23 -14.87
C LEU A 53 6.53 18.33 -13.42
N ILE A 54 5.52 17.56 -13.04
CA ILE A 54 5.05 17.47 -11.65
C ILE A 54 6.20 17.03 -10.74
N LEU A 55 6.86 15.92 -11.07
CA LEU A 55 7.99 15.40 -10.28
C LEU A 55 9.15 16.39 -10.19
N LEU A 56 9.44 17.14 -11.26
CA LEU A 56 10.52 18.13 -11.30
C LEU A 56 10.24 19.37 -10.44
N ASN A 57 8.96 19.70 -10.24
CA ASN A 57 8.55 20.85 -9.43
C ASN A 57 8.45 20.52 -7.93
N GLU A 58 8.60 19.25 -7.55
CA GLU A 58 8.53 18.85 -6.14
C GLU A 58 9.82 19.17 -5.37
N PRO A 59 9.73 19.39 -4.05
CA PRO A 59 10.81 20.02 -3.26
C PRO A 59 12.17 19.31 -3.32
N LEU A 60 12.17 17.99 -3.49
CA LEU A 60 13.40 17.19 -3.51
C LEU A 60 14.07 17.10 -4.86
N ALA A 61 13.37 17.41 -5.96
CA ALA A 61 13.94 17.30 -7.30
C ALA A 61 15.19 18.17 -7.45
N LEU A 62 15.12 19.44 -7.02
CA LEU A 62 16.24 20.37 -7.11
C LEU A 62 17.48 19.88 -6.34
N SER A 63 17.27 19.38 -5.12
CA SER A 63 18.32 18.79 -4.28
C SER A 63 18.95 17.56 -4.94
N MET A 64 18.14 16.67 -5.50
CA MET A 64 18.63 15.48 -6.19
C MET A 64 19.49 15.85 -7.39
N TYR A 65 19.02 16.78 -8.23
CA TYR A 65 19.77 17.25 -9.40
C TYR A 65 21.06 17.99 -9.04
N SER A 66 21.07 18.73 -7.93
CA SER A 66 22.28 19.44 -7.47
C SER A 66 23.37 18.47 -7.00
N ASN A 67 22.98 17.31 -6.47
CA ASN A 67 23.92 16.31 -5.94
C ASN A 67 24.42 15.34 -7.02
N ASP A 68 23.52 14.71 -7.77
CA ASP A 68 23.84 13.76 -8.83
C ASP A 68 22.78 13.85 -9.94
N PRO A 69 23.03 14.64 -11.00
CA PRO A 69 22.09 14.81 -12.10
C PRO A 69 21.72 13.51 -12.83
N ALA A 70 22.67 12.56 -12.93
CA ALA A 70 22.45 11.32 -13.67
C ALA A 70 21.53 10.39 -12.89
N ASN A 71 21.79 10.22 -11.59
CA ASN A 71 20.93 9.45 -10.70
C ASN A 71 19.55 10.11 -10.51
N ALA A 72 19.49 11.43 -10.40
CA ALA A 72 18.23 12.17 -10.30
C ALA A 72 17.31 11.91 -11.51
N ARG A 73 17.87 11.98 -12.73
CA ARG A 73 17.12 11.64 -13.96
C ARG A 73 16.61 10.21 -13.94
N MET A 74 17.43 9.27 -13.49
CA MET A 74 17.06 7.86 -13.42
C MET A 74 15.90 7.63 -12.45
N ILE A 75 15.97 8.20 -11.24
CA ILE A 75 14.94 8.06 -10.21
C ILE A 75 13.63 8.69 -10.68
N ILE A 76 13.67 9.93 -11.18
CA ILE A 76 12.47 10.63 -11.65
C ILE A 76 11.81 9.90 -12.81
N ARG A 77 12.60 9.40 -13.77
CA ARG A 77 12.07 8.60 -14.88
C ARG A 77 11.38 7.34 -14.37
N LYS A 78 12.00 6.63 -13.43
CA LYS A 78 11.40 5.43 -12.82
C LYS A 78 10.09 5.75 -12.11
N GLN A 79 10.07 6.82 -11.30
CA GLN A 79 8.85 7.27 -10.63
C GLN A 79 7.76 7.61 -11.67
N ALA A 80 8.10 8.33 -12.74
CA ALA A 80 7.15 8.70 -13.79
C ALA A 80 6.57 7.47 -14.50
N ASP A 81 7.41 6.49 -14.84
CA ASP A 81 6.99 5.22 -15.45
C ASP A 81 6.01 4.46 -14.53
N GLU A 82 6.30 4.38 -13.24
CA GLU A 82 5.43 3.70 -12.27
C GLU A 82 4.11 4.45 -12.04
N ILE A 83 4.14 5.78 -11.94
CA ILE A 83 2.94 6.62 -11.84
C ILE A 83 2.07 6.40 -13.07
N LYS A 84 2.63 6.47 -14.28
CA LYS A 84 1.88 6.30 -15.52
C LYS A 84 1.25 4.91 -15.59
N ALA A 85 2.01 3.87 -15.28
CA ALA A 85 1.50 2.50 -15.26
C ALA A 85 0.36 2.31 -14.26
N ASN A 86 0.42 2.97 -13.10
CA ASN A 86 -0.64 2.88 -12.10
C ASN A 86 -1.90 3.64 -12.53
N ILE A 87 -1.75 4.81 -13.14
CA ILE A 87 -2.87 5.57 -13.72
C ILE A 87 -3.54 4.76 -14.82
N ASP A 88 -2.76 4.16 -15.73
CA ASP A 88 -3.30 3.34 -16.82
C ASP A 88 -4.10 2.15 -16.30
N LYS A 89 -3.65 1.50 -15.22
CA LYS A 89 -4.42 0.46 -14.53
C LYS A 89 -5.73 0.98 -13.95
N GLN A 90 -5.74 2.19 -13.39
CA GLN A 90 -6.97 2.80 -12.87
C GLN A 90 -7.95 3.17 -13.99
N CYS A 91 -7.44 3.64 -15.12
CA CYS A 91 -8.26 4.06 -16.26
C CYS A 91 -8.78 2.89 -17.12
N THR A 92 -8.13 1.73 -17.03
CA THR A 92 -8.58 0.50 -17.69
C THR A 92 -9.45 -0.37 -16.80
N ALA A 93 -9.52 -0.08 -15.49
CA ALA A 93 -10.43 -0.76 -14.59
C ALA A 93 -11.87 -0.36 -14.93
N THR A 94 -12.70 -1.33 -15.29
CA THR A 94 -14.13 -1.11 -15.56
C THR A 94 -14.80 -0.57 -14.31
N VAL A 95 -15.41 0.62 -14.40
CA VAL A 95 -16.29 1.12 -13.34
C VAL A 95 -17.55 0.25 -13.39
N SER A 96 -17.70 -0.64 -12.42
CA SER A 96 -18.94 -1.39 -12.23
C SER A 96 -19.88 -0.54 -11.38
N ASP A 97 -21.14 -0.36 -11.83
CA ASP A 97 -22.19 0.36 -11.10
C ASP A 97 -22.67 -0.36 -9.81
N ILE A 98 -22.06 -1.52 -9.49
CA ILE A 98 -22.32 -2.26 -8.25
C ILE A 98 -21.68 -1.47 -7.08
N PRO A 99 -22.38 -1.28 -5.94
CA PRO A 99 -21.77 -0.75 -4.74
C PRO A 99 -20.46 -1.49 -4.49
N ALA A 100 -19.36 -0.74 -4.43
CA ALA A 100 -18.03 -1.35 -4.40
C ALA A 100 -17.79 -2.16 -3.12
N HIS A 101 -18.73 -2.16 -2.18
CA HIS A 101 -18.70 -2.83 -0.89
C HIS A 101 -20.10 -3.20 -0.38
N ARG A 102 -20.18 -4.22 0.49
CA ARG A 102 -21.43 -4.71 1.11
C ARG A 102 -21.87 -3.92 2.36
N TRP A 103 -21.02 -3.07 2.92
CA TRP A 103 -21.25 -2.43 4.21
C TRP A 103 -21.36 -0.92 4.08
N ASP A 104 -22.36 -0.28 4.69
CA ASP A 104 -22.56 1.17 4.51
C ASP A 104 -21.40 2.06 5.01
N SER A 105 -20.59 1.58 5.96
CA SER A 105 -19.44 2.32 6.48
C SER A 105 -18.43 1.42 7.19
N ILE A 106 -17.21 1.94 7.41
CA ILE A 106 -16.20 1.27 8.24
C ILE A 106 -16.72 1.06 9.66
N ARG A 107 -17.48 2.03 10.19
CA ARG A 107 -18.09 1.94 11.52
C ARG A 107 -19.10 0.79 11.60
N THR A 108 -19.91 0.59 10.57
CA THR A 108 -20.83 -0.56 10.48
C THR A 108 -20.04 -1.87 10.54
N LEU A 109 -19.02 -2.03 9.69
CA LEU A 109 -18.17 -3.22 9.66
C LEU A 109 -17.48 -3.48 11.02
N LYS A 110 -17.01 -2.43 11.70
CA LYS A 110 -16.35 -2.56 13.02
C LYS A 110 -17.29 -2.96 14.15
N ASN A 111 -18.57 -2.63 14.03
CA ASN A 111 -19.57 -2.90 15.07
C ASN A 111 -20.25 -4.26 14.90
N MET A 112 -20.07 -4.92 13.75
CA MET A 112 -20.56 -6.27 13.53
C MET A 112 -19.67 -7.30 14.22
N SER A 113 -20.28 -8.36 14.73
CA SER A 113 -19.55 -9.52 15.22
C SER A 113 -18.87 -10.27 14.07
N GLU A 114 -17.83 -11.05 14.40
CA GLU A 114 -17.14 -11.86 13.39
C GLU A 114 -18.09 -12.78 12.64
N SER A 115 -19.06 -13.38 13.35
CA SER A 115 -20.07 -14.25 12.75
C SER A 115 -20.96 -13.54 11.74
N GLU A 116 -21.41 -12.33 12.03
CA GLU A 116 -22.24 -11.56 11.12
C GLU A 116 -21.47 -11.13 9.86
N VAL A 117 -20.19 -10.78 10.01
CA VAL A 117 -19.32 -10.44 8.88
C VAL A 117 -19.08 -11.68 8.02
N CYS A 118 -18.78 -12.83 8.65
CA CYS A 118 -18.48 -14.06 7.94
C CYS A 118 -19.69 -14.70 7.27
N ALA A 119 -20.89 -14.52 7.82
CA ALA A 119 -22.15 -14.91 7.17
C ALA A 119 -22.36 -14.18 5.83
N GLN A 120 -21.82 -12.96 5.69
CA GLN A 120 -21.83 -12.19 4.45
C GLN A 120 -20.57 -12.39 3.61
N GLY A 121 -19.66 -13.26 4.03
CA GLY A 121 -18.34 -13.46 3.43
C GLY A 121 -17.31 -12.41 3.86
N ALA A 122 -16.05 -12.83 3.93
CA ALA A 122 -14.94 -11.95 4.29
C ALA A 122 -14.87 -10.70 3.37
N PRO A 123 -14.68 -9.49 3.93
CA PRO A 123 -14.45 -8.29 3.14
C PRO A 123 -13.23 -8.45 2.22
N THR A 124 -13.41 -8.16 0.93
CA THR A 124 -12.29 -8.16 -0.01
C THR A 124 -11.49 -6.86 0.07
N LYS A 125 -10.27 -6.87 -0.47
CA LYS A 125 -9.43 -5.67 -0.59
C LYS A 125 -10.16 -4.52 -1.31
N ALA A 126 -10.89 -4.82 -2.39
CA ALA A 126 -11.58 -3.81 -3.18
C ALA A 126 -12.69 -3.13 -2.36
N GLU A 127 -13.45 -3.90 -1.60
CA GLU A 127 -14.53 -3.40 -0.74
C GLU A 127 -14.00 -2.52 0.37
N LEU A 128 -12.93 -2.95 1.04
CA LEU A 128 -12.28 -2.15 2.08
C LEU A 128 -11.72 -0.84 1.53
N LEU A 129 -11.12 -0.86 0.33
CA LEU A 129 -10.63 0.35 -0.32
C LEU A 129 -11.75 1.33 -0.66
N ALA A 130 -12.90 0.84 -1.11
CA ALA A 130 -14.04 1.69 -1.40
C ALA A 130 -14.63 2.30 -0.12
N LEU A 131 -14.86 1.48 0.91
CA LEU A 131 -15.25 1.91 2.25
C LEU A 131 -14.35 3.02 2.80
N MET A 132 -13.03 2.83 2.72
CA MET A 132 -12.06 3.82 3.18
C MET A 132 -12.13 5.14 2.43
N ARG A 133 -12.32 5.11 1.11
CA ARG A 133 -12.41 6.35 0.31
C ARG A 133 -13.71 7.11 0.52
N GLU A 134 -14.80 6.41 0.82
CA GLU A 134 -16.11 7.02 1.02
C GLU A 134 -16.32 7.53 2.46
N ASP A 135 -15.63 6.94 3.44
CA ASP A 135 -15.75 7.31 4.84
C ASP A 135 -15.03 8.64 5.15
N LYS A 136 -15.79 9.73 5.23
CA LYS A 136 -15.28 11.08 5.49
C LYS A 136 -14.58 11.22 6.84
N GLU A 137 -15.08 10.55 7.88
CA GLU A 137 -14.54 10.65 9.23
C GLU A 137 -13.18 9.95 9.31
N PHE A 138 -13.12 8.74 8.74
CA PHE A 138 -11.87 7.99 8.60
C PHE A 138 -10.83 8.79 7.81
N ASN A 139 -11.21 9.35 6.65
CA ASN A 139 -10.32 10.16 5.82
C ASN A 139 -9.80 11.39 6.57
N ALA A 140 -10.66 12.14 7.24
CA ALA A 140 -10.25 13.34 7.98
C ALA A 140 -9.27 13.01 9.11
N LYS A 141 -9.52 11.92 9.85
CA LYS A 141 -8.61 11.45 10.90
C LYS A 141 -7.27 11.00 10.31
N PHE A 142 -7.31 10.24 9.24
CA PHE A 142 -6.13 9.71 8.58
C PHE A 142 -5.24 10.82 8.00
N ASP A 143 -5.84 11.83 7.37
CA ASP A 143 -5.13 12.99 6.84
C ASP A 143 -4.48 13.81 7.94
N LYS A 144 -5.17 13.94 9.08
CA LYS A 144 -4.61 14.56 10.27
C LYS A 144 -3.36 13.80 10.76
N GLU A 145 -3.43 12.46 10.84
CA GLU A 145 -2.28 11.63 11.25
C GLU A 145 -1.08 11.76 10.29
N ILE A 146 -1.31 11.81 8.97
CA ILE A 146 -0.24 12.07 7.99
C ILE A 146 0.38 13.45 8.20
N ASN A 147 -0.45 14.48 8.45
CA ASN A 147 0.02 15.86 8.60
C ASN A 147 0.72 16.11 9.94
N GLU A 148 0.40 15.34 10.97
CA GLU A 148 1.06 15.39 12.28
C GLU A 148 2.43 14.67 12.28
N ALA A 149 2.73 13.88 11.25
CA ALA A 149 4.05 13.26 11.12
C ALA A 149 5.15 14.34 10.98
N PRO A 150 6.33 14.15 11.60
CA PRO A 150 7.45 15.07 11.44
C PRO A 150 7.80 15.31 9.96
N PRO A 151 8.19 16.53 9.56
CA PRO A 151 8.43 16.87 8.15
C PRO A 151 9.40 15.93 7.43
N GLU A 152 10.46 15.48 8.11
CA GLU A 152 11.44 14.55 7.55
C GLU A 152 10.84 13.16 7.30
N VAL A 153 9.99 12.69 8.23
CA VAL A 153 9.30 11.40 8.10
C VAL A 153 8.28 11.44 6.98
N ARG A 154 7.49 12.52 6.91
CA ARG A 154 6.52 12.73 5.83
C ARG A 154 7.20 12.75 4.47
N THR A 155 8.33 13.45 4.36
CA THR A 155 9.14 13.49 3.12
C THR A 155 9.59 12.09 2.70
N ILE A 156 10.12 11.28 3.63
CA ILE A 156 10.54 9.90 3.34
C ILE A 156 9.34 9.05 2.87
N MET A 157 8.19 9.21 3.50
CA MET A 157 6.97 8.49 3.11
C MET A 157 6.50 8.89 1.72
N GLU A 158 6.49 10.18 1.41
CA GLU A 158 6.10 10.71 0.09
C GLU A 158 7.01 10.18 -1.02
N GLU A 159 8.33 10.25 -0.85
CA GLU A 159 9.27 9.68 -1.83
C GLU A 159 9.13 8.16 -1.95
N GLY A 160 8.94 7.46 -0.84
CA GLY A 160 8.70 6.02 -0.85
C GLY A 160 7.43 5.63 -1.60
N ALA A 161 6.38 6.46 -1.54
CA ALA A 161 5.14 6.25 -2.28
C ALA A 161 5.31 6.54 -3.78
N LYS A 162 6.04 7.60 -4.16
CA LYS A 162 6.33 7.92 -5.57
C LYS A 162 7.15 6.84 -6.24
N VAL A 163 8.09 6.22 -5.51
CA VAL A 163 8.85 5.04 -5.96
C VAL A 163 7.95 3.83 -6.20
N LYS A 164 6.67 3.86 -5.80
CA LYS A 164 5.65 2.86 -6.10
C LYS A 164 4.56 3.38 -7.04
N GLY A 165 4.78 4.54 -7.67
CA GLY A 165 3.81 5.16 -8.56
C GLY A 165 2.51 5.63 -7.88
N THR A 166 2.56 6.02 -6.60
CA THR A 166 1.36 6.32 -5.83
C THR A 166 1.56 7.43 -4.79
N SER A 167 0.47 7.83 -4.12
CA SER A 167 0.51 8.74 -2.97
C SER A 167 0.64 7.97 -1.66
N VAL A 168 1.13 8.64 -0.60
CA VAL A 168 1.21 8.07 0.76
C VAL A 168 -0.14 7.53 1.20
N ARG A 169 -1.21 8.31 0.99
CA ARG A 169 -2.59 7.91 1.31
C ARG A 169 -2.96 6.60 0.61
N ASN A 170 -2.81 6.54 -0.71
CA ASN A 170 -3.16 5.35 -1.47
C ASN A 170 -2.29 4.14 -1.10
N LEU A 171 -1.01 4.35 -0.79
CA LEU A 171 -0.11 3.27 -0.34
C LEU A 171 -0.59 2.66 0.98
N MET A 172 -0.89 3.51 1.96
CA MET A 172 -1.36 3.09 3.28
C MET A 172 -2.75 2.45 3.22
N PHE A 173 -3.67 3.00 2.43
CA PHE A 173 -4.99 2.40 2.23
C PHE A 173 -4.88 1.00 1.62
N ASN A 174 -3.98 0.82 0.65
CA ASN A 174 -3.72 -0.50 0.08
C ASN A 174 -3.18 -1.47 1.14
N ASP A 175 -2.23 -1.04 1.97
CA ASP A 175 -1.64 -1.89 3.01
C ASP A 175 -2.68 -2.30 4.06
N ILE A 176 -3.46 -1.34 4.56
CA ILE A 176 -4.57 -1.57 5.48
C ILE A 176 -5.58 -2.55 4.85
N ALA A 177 -6.05 -2.29 3.63
CA ALA A 177 -7.01 -3.15 2.95
C ALA A 177 -6.50 -4.58 2.77
N ILE A 178 -5.23 -4.75 2.37
CA ILE A 178 -4.63 -6.08 2.18
C ILE A 178 -4.57 -6.84 3.50
N ASN A 179 -4.07 -6.19 4.56
CA ASN A 179 -3.88 -6.84 5.85
C ASN A 179 -5.24 -7.15 6.50
N THR A 180 -6.19 -6.22 6.44
CA THR A 180 -7.54 -6.42 6.96
C THR A 180 -8.30 -7.50 6.18
N ALA A 181 -8.23 -7.53 4.85
CA ALA A 181 -8.86 -8.59 4.05
C ALA A 181 -8.31 -9.97 4.40
N LYS A 182 -6.98 -10.10 4.50
CA LYS A 182 -6.32 -11.36 4.91
C LYS A 182 -6.76 -11.81 6.30
N ASN A 183 -6.82 -10.89 7.26
CA ASN A 183 -7.25 -11.21 8.62
C ASN A 183 -8.69 -11.72 8.65
N TRP A 184 -9.59 -11.09 7.89
CA TRP A 184 -10.97 -11.54 7.77
C TRP A 184 -11.11 -12.87 7.04
N GLU A 185 -10.35 -13.09 5.97
CA GLU A 185 -10.30 -14.37 5.26
C GLU A 185 -9.91 -15.50 6.22
N ILE A 186 -8.88 -15.26 7.05
CA ILE A 186 -8.46 -16.19 8.09
C ILE A 186 -9.58 -16.42 9.13
N ALA A 187 -10.21 -15.35 9.63
CA ALA A 187 -11.28 -15.45 10.64
C ALA A 187 -12.48 -16.25 10.12
N CYS A 188 -12.99 -15.92 8.93
CA CYS A 188 -14.14 -16.60 8.34
C CYS A 188 -13.84 -18.04 7.92
N THR A 189 -12.60 -18.33 7.51
CA THR A 189 -12.17 -19.71 7.25
C THR A 189 -12.04 -20.53 8.54
N LYS A 190 -11.70 -19.90 9.67
CA LYS A 190 -11.69 -20.58 10.97
C LYS A 190 -13.11 -20.87 11.45
N GLN A 191 -14.04 -19.93 11.26
CA GLN A 191 -15.44 -20.08 11.68
C GLN A 191 -16.19 -21.16 10.89
N SER A 192 -16.06 -21.18 9.56
CA SER A 192 -16.68 -22.23 8.74
C SER A 192 -16.17 -23.62 9.11
N LYS A 193 -14.92 -23.71 9.57
CA LYS A 193 -14.31 -24.94 10.08
C LYS A 193 -14.73 -25.33 11.50
N SER A 194 -15.30 -24.42 12.30
CA SER A 194 -15.90 -24.74 13.60
C SER A 194 -17.39 -25.11 13.48
N GLU A 195 -18.09 -24.58 12.47
CA GLU A 195 -19.50 -24.93 12.19
C GLU A 195 -19.64 -26.31 11.51
N ALA A 196 -18.63 -26.75 10.76
CA ALA A 196 -18.58 -28.09 10.16
C ALA A 196 -18.31 -29.24 11.17
N ASP A 197 -18.11 -28.94 12.45
CA ASP A 197 -17.75 -29.91 13.51
C ASP A 197 -18.97 -30.38 14.35
N ILE A 198 -20.21 -30.15 13.88
CA ILE A 198 -21.46 -30.57 14.57
C ILE A 198 -21.96 -31.96 14.11
N THR A 199 -21.18 -32.74 13.35
CA THR A 199 -21.46 -34.15 13.08
C THR A 199 -20.39 -35.06 13.73
N PRO A 200 -20.73 -35.96 14.66
CA PRO A 200 -19.74 -36.81 15.36
C PRO A 200 -19.55 -38.17 14.65
N PRO A 201 -18.50 -38.95 14.99
CA PRO A 201 -17.08 -38.59 14.94
C PRO A 201 -16.28 -39.65 14.16
N ILE A 202 -15.27 -39.26 13.38
CA ILE A 202 -14.14 -40.17 13.06
C ILE A 202 -12.83 -39.42 13.26
N ASN A 203 -12.08 -39.91 14.24
CA ASN A 203 -10.72 -39.54 14.59
C ASN A 203 -9.85 -39.15 13.38
N THR A 204 -9.29 -37.94 13.44
CA THR A 204 -7.87 -37.74 13.12
C THR A 204 -7.36 -36.55 13.91
N ASN A 205 -6.56 -36.87 14.93
CA ASN A 205 -5.90 -35.89 15.79
C ASN A 205 -4.86 -35.06 15.01
N ASN A 206 -4.78 -33.79 15.40
CA ASN A 206 -3.61 -32.90 15.39
C ASN A 206 -3.12 -32.33 14.05
N THR A 207 -3.63 -31.16 13.66
CA THR A 207 -2.83 -30.18 12.85
C THR A 207 -3.33 -28.72 12.87
N LYS A 208 -4.25 -28.32 13.76
CA LYS A 208 -4.81 -26.95 13.77
C LYS A 208 -4.22 -25.99 14.81
N ASN A 209 -3.53 -26.47 15.85
CA ASN A 209 -2.82 -25.58 16.81
C ASN A 209 -1.52 -25.01 16.24
N THR A 210 -0.97 -25.57 15.17
CA THR A 210 0.43 -25.33 14.83
C THR A 210 0.71 -23.98 14.16
N ILE A 211 -0.22 -23.39 13.40
CA ILE A 211 0.06 -22.15 12.63
C ILE A 211 -0.07 -20.89 13.49
N SER A 212 -1.06 -20.83 14.39
CA SER A 212 -1.24 -19.70 15.32
C SER A 212 -0.06 -19.62 16.30
N ASP A 213 0.31 -20.77 16.86
CA ASP A 213 1.44 -20.89 17.79
C ASP A 213 2.77 -20.52 17.10
N VAL A 214 2.94 -20.84 15.82
CA VAL A 214 4.16 -20.54 15.06
C VAL A 214 4.27 -19.04 14.72
N GLN A 215 3.16 -18.37 14.38
CA GLN A 215 3.16 -16.93 14.17
C GLN A 215 3.39 -16.15 15.47
N GLU A 216 2.81 -16.61 16.58
CA GLU A 216 3.02 -16.01 17.90
C GLU A 216 4.49 -16.13 18.33
N LYS A 217 5.10 -17.30 18.16
CA LYS A 217 6.53 -17.52 18.42
C LYS A 217 7.43 -16.59 17.62
N PHE A 218 7.12 -16.35 16.35
CA PHE A 218 7.87 -15.38 15.56
C PHE A 218 7.74 -13.98 16.14
N ASN A 219 6.52 -13.53 16.43
CA ASN A 219 6.26 -12.20 16.98
C ASN A 219 6.96 -11.99 18.34
N GLU A 220 6.99 -13.01 19.19
CA GLU A 220 7.74 -12.98 20.45
C GLU A 220 9.26 -12.87 20.22
N SER A 221 9.80 -13.64 19.28
CA SER A 221 11.23 -13.58 18.95
C SER A 221 11.62 -12.20 18.40
N ASP A 222 10.79 -11.60 17.55
CA ASP A 222 11.05 -10.28 16.97
C ASP A 222 11.00 -9.18 18.05
N LYS A 223 10.03 -9.26 18.97
CA LYS A 223 9.97 -8.38 20.15
C LYS A 223 11.24 -8.51 21.01
N LYS A 224 11.70 -9.73 21.30
CA LYS A 224 12.93 -9.98 22.07
C LYS A 224 14.16 -9.39 21.38
N LEU A 225 14.28 -9.57 20.06
CA LEU A 225 15.36 -8.98 19.28
C LEU A 225 15.37 -7.46 19.38
N ASN A 226 14.20 -6.81 19.27
CA ASN A 226 14.09 -5.35 19.36
C ASN A 226 14.44 -4.82 20.77
N VAL A 227 14.00 -5.51 21.83
CA VAL A 227 14.36 -5.17 23.21
C VAL A 227 15.87 -5.29 23.42
N LEU A 228 16.48 -6.40 23.00
CA LEU A 228 17.92 -6.61 23.09
C LEU A 228 18.68 -5.54 22.31
N TRP A 229 18.24 -5.24 21.08
CA TRP A 229 18.82 -4.19 20.25
C TRP A 229 18.81 -2.83 20.95
N LYS A 230 17.69 -2.43 21.54
CA LYS A 230 17.55 -1.17 22.28
C LYS A 230 18.39 -1.13 23.56
N SER A 231 18.74 -2.27 24.13
CA SER A 231 19.56 -2.36 25.35
C SER A 231 21.04 -2.07 25.13
N PHE A 232 21.53 -2.04 23.89
CA PHE A 232 22.92 -1.69 23.57
C PHE A 232 23.14 -0.17 23.69
N SER A 233 24.36 0.22 24.07
CA SER A 233 24.77 1.63 24.04
C SER A 233 24.65 2.22 22.62
N SER A 234 24.52 3.54 22.54
CA SER A 234 24.36 4.24 21.25
C SER A 234 25.55 3.97 20.31
N ASP A 235 26.76 3.94 20.85
CA ASP A 235 27.98 3.73 20.06
C ASP A 235 28.13 2.28 19.61
N THR A 236 27.78 1.31 20.45
CA THR A 236 27.76 -0.11 20.07
C THR A 236 26.70 -0.37 19.00
N ARG A 237 25.51 0.23 19.11
CA ARG A 237 24.49 0.14 18.04
C ARG A 237 24.96 0.72 16.71
N LYS A 238 25.66 1.85 16.71
CA LYS A 238 26.23 2.44 15.49
C LYS A 238 27.23 1.50 14.82
N LYS A 239 28.09 0.84 15.59
CA LYS A 239 29.06 -0.14 15.08
C LYS A 239 28.38 -1.40 14.52
N LEU A 240 27.31 -1.89 15.16
CA LEU A 240 26.58 -3.10 14.74
C LEU A 240 25.56 -2.85 13.61
N LEU A 241 25.23 -1.59 13.32
CA LEU A 241 24.18 -1.23 12.35
C LEU A 241 24.41 -1.82 10.93
N PRO A 242 25.63 -1.79 10.35
CA PRO A 242 25.87 -2.34 9.03
C PRO A 242 25.64 -3.85 8.98
N GLU A 243 26.11 -4.58 10.01
CA GLU A 243 25.88 -6.03 10.14
C GLU A 243 24.40 -6.34 10.30
N GLN A 244 23.68 -5.56 11.11
CA GLN A 244 22.24 -5.73 11.33
C GLN A 244 21.45 -5.54 10.03
N ARG A 245 21.77 -4.50 9.23
CA ARG A 245 21.14 -4.26 7.92
C ARG A 245 21.40 -5.40 6.93
N LYS A 246 22.63 -5.93 6.92
CA LYS A 246 22.99 -7.08 6.07
C LYS A 246 22.21 -8.33 6.48
N TRP A 247 22.11 -8.60 7.78
CA TRP A 247 21.34 -9.72 8.32
C TRP A 247 19.84 -9.62 7.98
N ILE A 248 19.23 -8.43 8.11
CA ILE A 248 17.81 -8.22 7.72
C ILE A 248 17.60 -8.58 6.24
N LYS A 249 18.45 -8.05 5.34
CA LYS A 249 18.37 -8.36 3.90
C LYS A 249 18.52 -9.86 3.62
N GLN A 250 19.42 -10.53 4.33
CA GLN A 250 19.60 -11.98 4.20
C GLN A 250 18.36 -12.74 4.69
N LYS A 251 17.87 -12.42 5.89
CA LYS A 251 16.66 -13.03 6.46
C LYS A 251 15.48 -12.91 5.51
N ASP A 252 15.21 -11.70 5.01
CA ASP A 252 14.05 -11.44 4.15
C ASP A 252 14.18 -12.17 2.80
N ASN A 253 15.38 -12.25 2.23
CA ASN A 253 15.61 -12.93 0.96
C ASN A 253 15.58 -14.47 1.09
N PHE A 254 16.17 -15.03 2.16
CA PHE A 254 16.22 -16.48 2.37
C PHE A 254 14.89 -17.04 2.85
N CYS A 255 14.24 -16.40 3.83
CA CYS A 255 13.04 -16.95 4.44
C CYS A 255 11.75 -16.55 3.72
N LYS A 256 11.72 -15.43 2.97
CA LYS A 256 10.51 -14.91 2.33
C LYS A 256 9.32 -14.87 3.31
N THR A 257 8.37 -15.80 3.19
CA THR A 257 7.16 -15.91 4.03
C THR A 257 7.17 -17.14 4.96
N ASP A 258 8.27 -17.88 5.06
CA ASP A 258 8.39 -19.03 5.96
C ASP A 258 8.63 -18.57 7.41
N ILE A 259 7.60 -18.71 8.25
CA ILE A 259 7.60 -18.25 9.64
C ILE A 259 8.59 -19.04 10.51
N ASN A 260 8.80 -20.33 10.25
CA ASN A 260 9.76 -21.14 11.01
C ASN A 260 11.19 -20.69 10.69
N CYS A 261 11.50 -20.48 9.41
CA CYS A 261 12.77 -19.90 8.97
C CYS A 261 13.01 -18.51 9.59
N LEU A 262 11.99 -17.65 9.56
CA LEU A 262 12.07 -16.31 10.15
C LEU A 262 12.34 -16.38 11.66
N THR A 263 11.67 -17.28 12.38
CA THR A 263 11.84 -17.50 13.82
C THR A 263 13.24 -18.02 14.14
N ASP A 264 13.73 -19.01 13.40
CA ASP A 264 15.05 -19.60 13.61
C ASP A 264 16.18 -18.61 13.35
N MET A 265 16.09 -17.85 12.25
CA MET A 265 17.08 -16.80 11.96
C MET A 265 17.07 -15.70 13.01
N THR A 266 15.88 -15.35 13.52
CA THR A 266 15.72 -14.33 14.58
C THR A 266 16.30 -14.83 15.90
N ASN A 267 16.04 -16.07 16.30
CA ASN A 267 16.61 -16.69 17.50
C ASN A 267 18.14 -16.82 17.42
N LYS A 268 18.69 -17.23 16.26
CA LYS A 268 20.15 -17.24 16.03
C LYS A 268 20.75 -15.84 16.21
N ARG A 269 20.10 -14.82 15.66
CA ARG A 269 20.57 -13.45 15.79
C ARG A 269 20.50 -12.93 17.23
N ILE A 270 19.47 -13.31 17.99
CA ILE A 270 19.37 -13.00 19.42
C ILE A 270 20.54 -13.63 20.20
N ALA A 271 20.90 -14.88 19.90
CA ALA A 271 22.05 -15.54 20.54
C ALA A 271 23.36 -14.82 20.22
N ASP A 272 23.60 -14.50 18.94
CA ASP A 272 24.80 -13.76 18.51
C ASP A 272 24.93 -12.40 19.19
N LEU A 273 23.83 -11.65 19.27
CA LEU A 273 23.81 -10.33 19.90
C LEU A 273 23.93 -10.44 21.43
N SER A 274 23.31 -11.44 22.06
CA SER A 274 23.43 -11.66 23.51
C SER A 274 24.88 -11.95 23.91
N ASN A 275 25.60 -12.77 23.13
CA ASN A 275 27.01 -13.05 23.35
C ASN A 275 27.88 -11.79 23.22
N ARG A 276 27.57 -10.93 22.24
CA ARG A 276 28.28 -9.65 22.05
C ARG A 276 27.99 -8.68 23.18
N LYS A 277 26.76 -8.63 23.68
CA LYS A 277 26.37 -7.82 24.85
C LYS A 277 27.06 -8.29 26.13
N ALA A 278 27.26 -9.60 26.30
CA ALA A 278 28.02 -10.13 27.44
C ALA A 278 29.52 -9.80 27.39
N SER A 279 30.01 -9.34 26.22
CA SER A 279 31.40 -8.90 26.00
C SER A 279 31.55 -7.37 25.95
N GLU A 280 30.44 -6.63 26.13
CA GLU A 280 30.39 -5.16 26.29
C GLU A 280 30.43 -4.80 27.78
#